data_AF-A0A846D6N6-F1
#
_entry.id   AF-A0A846D6N6-F1
#
_cell.length_a   1.000
_cell.length_b   1.000
_cell.length_c   1.000
_cell.angle_alpha   90.00
_cell.angle_beta   90.00
_cell.angle_gamma   90.00
#
_symmetry.space_group_name_H-M   'P 1'
#
loop_
_entity.id
_entity.type
_entity.pdbx_description
1 polymer ?
#
loop_
_entity_poly.entity_id
_entity_poly.type
_entity_poly.pdbx_seq_one_letter_code
_entity_poly.pdbx_strand_id
1 'polypeptide(L)'
;MALQTELLETSFALLGDREMEFTNHFYGTMFSDYPQVKPLFKSTQMDEQAKKLFASLVLIVNNLKKPDKLTSALKALSTRHVEYGVLPQHYPIVGSTLLKAMALTLKDQWNPDFETAWAKAYSDITEIMLDELEYPEEVLNPKSRAPLQVVSSVSW
;
A
#
# COMPACT_ATOMS: atom_id res chain seq x y z
N MET A 1 -14.04 -9.88 10.62
CA MET A 1 -13.84 -9.71 9.16
C MET A 1 -13.62 -11.08 8.54
N ALA A 2 -14.41 -11.49 7.55
CA ALA A 2 -14.19 -12.73 6.81
C ALA A 2 -13.49 -12.38 5.48
N LEU A 3 -12.17 -12.59 5.43
CA LEU A 3 -11.38 -12.38 4.21
C LEU A 3 -11.56 -13.54 3.25
N GLN A 4 -11.64 -13.26 1.95
CA GLN A 4 -11.63 -14.25 0.87
C GLN A 4 -10.21 -14.80 0.67
N THR A 5 -9.69 -15.44 1.72
CA THR A 5 -8.25 -15.71 1.89
C THR A 5 -7.70 -16.60 0.78
N GLU A 6 -8.46 -17.60 0.34
CA GLU A 6 -8.03 -18.51 -0.73
C GLU A 6 -7.84 -17.77 -2.07
N LEU A 7 -8.74 -16.85 -2.43
CA LEU A 7 -8.61 -16.04 -3.65
C LEU A 7 -7.40 -15.10 -3.57
N LEU A 8 -7.17 -14.50 -2.40
CA LEU A 8 -6.01 -13.62 -2.17
C LEU A 8 -4.70 -14.40 -2.26
N GLU A 9 -4.58 -15.53 -1.54
CA GLU A 9 -3.40 -16.40 -1.57
C GLU A 9 -3.14 -16.94 -2.98
N THR A 10 -4.19 -17.44 -3.67
CA THR A 10 -4.09 -17.98 -5.02
C THR A 10 -3.61 -16.92 -6.00
N SER A 11 -4.32 -15.78 -6.08
CA SER A 11 -3.98 -14.72 -7.03
C SER A 11 -2.61 -14.08 -6.76
N PHE A 12 -2.21 -13.95 -5.48
CA PHE A 12 -0.87 -13.48 -5.13
C PHE A 12 0.21 -14.49 -5.53
N ALA A 13 -0.02 -15.78 -5.32
CA ALA A 13 0.91 -16.83 -5.73
C ALA A 13 1.13 -16.87 -7.24
N LEU A 14 0.13 -16.49 -8.04
CA LEU A 14 0.27 -16.39 -9.50
C LEU A 14 1.34 -15.36 -9.91
N LEU A 15 1.66 -14.36 -9.08
CA LEU A 15 2.75 -13.42 -9.40
C LEU A 15 4.08 -14.16 -9.57
N GLY A 16 4.34 -15.22 -8.79
CA GLY A 16 5.59 -15.99 -8.86
C GLY A 16 6.81 -15.06 -8.77
N ASP A 17 7.72 -15.17 -9.75
CA ASP A 17 8.94 -14.35 -9.83
C ASP A 17 8.72 -12.96 -10.46
N ARG A 18 7.46 -12.54 -10.68
CA ARG A 18 7.11 -11.27 -11.35
C ARG A 18 7.03 -10.06 -10.42
N GLU A 19 7.76 -10.07 -9.30
CA GLU A 19 7.82 -8.95 -8.35
C GLU A 19 8.19 -7.62 -9.04
N MET A 20 9.22 -7.64 -9.87
CA MET A 20 9.70 -6.44 -10.57
C MET A 20 8.68 -5.95 -11.60
N GLU A 21 8.03 -6.86 -12.34
CA GLU A 21 6.97 -6.50 -13.30
C GLU A 21 5.78 -5.86 -12.58
N PHE A 22 5.32 -6.47 -11.49
CA PHE A 22 4.23 -5.95 -10.67
C PHE A 22 4.53 -4.56 -10.09
N THR A 23 5.69 -4.38 -9.48
CA THR A 23 6.04 -3.09 -8.85
C THR A 23 6.26 -1.98 -9.88
N ASN A 24 6.77 -2.31 -11.07
CA ASN A 24 6.84 -1.38 -12.20
C ASN A 24 5.45 -0.97 -12.68
N HIS A 25 4.52 -1.94 -12.84
CA HIS A 25 3.13 -1.63 -13.16
C HIS A 25 2.47 -0.78 -12.09
N PHE A 26 2.71 -1.06 -10.81
CA PHE A 26 2.18 -0.30 -9.69
C PHE A 26 2.62 1.16 -9.71
N TYR A 27 3.93 1.44 -9.66
CA TYR A 27 4.41 2.83 -9.62
C TYR A 27 4.19 3.56 -10.94
N GLY A 28 4.31 2.88 -12.07
CA GLY A 28 3.98 3.43 -13.38
C GLY A 28 2.52 3.89 -13.45
N THR A 29 1.59 3.03 -13.03
CA THR A 29 0.16 3.36 -12.99
C THR A 29 -0.12 4.50 -12.01
N MET A 30 0.42 4.42 -10.78
CA MET A 30 0.18 5.44 -9.75
C MET A 30 0.62 6.83 -10.22
N PHE A 31 1.82 6.93 -10.80
CA PHE A 31 2.39 8.21 -11.21
C PHE A 31 1.84 8.73 -12.53
N SER A 32 1.27 7.86 -13.36
CA SER A 32 0.52 8.24 -14.56
C SER A 32 -0.85 8.79 -14.19
N ASP A 33 -1.62 8.02 -13.41
CA ASP A 33 -3.03 8.33 -13.13
C ASP A 33 -3.20 9.38 -12.03
N TYR A 34 -2.25 9.45 -11.10
CA TYR A 34 -2.31 10.30 -9.92
C TYR A 34 -1.01 11.11 -9.73
N PRO A 35 -0.62 11.96 -10.69
CA PRO A 35 0.64 12.70 -10.64
C PRO A 35 0.80 13.57 -9.37
N GLN A 36 -0.31 13.94 -8.71
CA GLN A 36 -0.32 14.67 -7.44
C GLN A 36 0.36 13.94 -6.27
N VAL A 37 0.55 12.61 -6.36
CA VAL A 37 1.24 11.84 -5.30
C VAL A 37 2.75 11.78 -5.50
N LYS A 38 3.28 12.12 -6.68
CA LYS A 38 4.73 12.14 -6.98
C LYS A 38 5.56 12.91 -5.94
N PRO A 39 5.12 14.06 -5.40
CA PRO A 39 5.88 14.77 -4.36
C PRO A 39 6.15 13.96 -3.10
N LEU A 40 5.29 12.99 -2.74
CA LEU A 40 5.51 12.09 -1.58
C LEU A 40 6.71 11.17 -1.78
N PHE A 41 7.15 10.97 -3.03
CA PHE A 41 8.25 10.08 -3.40
C PHE A 41 9.50 10.82 -3.87
N LYS A 42 9.53 12.16 -3.77
CA LYS A 42 10.62 12.99 -4.35
C LYS A 42 12.01 12.66 -3.78
N SER A 43 12.08 12.26 -2.51
CA SER A 43 13.33 11.92 -1.82
C SER A 43 13.46 10.42 -1.56
N THR A 44 12.73 9.59 -2.31
CA THR A 44 12.63 8.15 -2.09
C THR A 44 13.45 7.39 -3.12
N GLN A 45 14.29 6.47 -2.66
CA GLN A 45 14.98 5.50 -3.52
C GLN A 45 13.97 4.48 -4.05
N MET A 46 13.54 4.64 -5.30
CA MET A 46 12.40 3.89 -5.85
C MET A 46 12.64 2.37 -5.91
N ASP A 47 13.88 1.92 -6.13
CA ASP A 47 14.21 0.48 -6.14
C ASP A 47 14.03 -0.16 -4.76
N GLU A 48 14.37 0.55 -3.69
CA GLU A 48 14.15 0.08 -2.32
C GLU A 48 12.67 0.14 -1.96
N GLN A 49 11.99 1.19 -2.42
CA GLN A 49 10.56 1.38 -2.18
C GLN A 49 9.71 0.30 -2.85
N ALA A 50 10.06 -0.13 -4.07
CA ALA A 50 9.45 -1.26 -4.76
C ALA A 50 9.55 -2.55 -3.93
N LYS A 51 10.74 -2.87 -3.43
CA LYS A 51 10.98 -4.03 -2.55
C LYS A 51 10.17 -3.95 -1.25
N LYS A 52 10.13 -2.77 -0.61
CA LYS A 52 9.37 -2.54 0.63
C LYS A 52 7.87 -2.72 0.43
N LEU A 53 7.32 -2.24 -0.69
CA LEU A 53 5.92 -2.44 -1.05
C LEU A 53 5.62 -3.93 -1.21
N PHE A 54 6.40 -4.63 -2.02
CA PHE A 54 6.16 -6.06 -2.28
C PHE A 54 6.30 -6.90 -1.01
N ALA A 55 7.34 -6.67 -0.19
CA ALA A 55 7.53 -7.33 1.10
C ALA A 55 6.35 -7.10 2.06
N SER A 56 5.75 -5.90 2.02
CA SER A 56 4.57 -5.58 2.83
C SER A 56 3.33 -6.36 2.37
N LEU A 57 3.13 -6.52 1.05
CA LEU A 57 2.06 -7.37 0.50
C LEU A 57 2.27 -8.85 0.85
N VAL A 58 3.51 -9.35 0.76
CA VAL A 58 3.88 -10.71 1.19
C VAL A 58 3.53 -10.92 2.68
N LEU A 59 3.88 -9.95 3.53
CA LEU A 59 3.57 -10.02 4.96
C LEU A 59 2.06 -10.07 5.20
N ILE A 60 1.28 -9.22 4.52
CA ILE A 60 -0.17 -9.19 4.64
C ILE A 60 -0.76 -10.54 4.22
N VAL A 61 -0.44 -11.02 3.01
CA VAL A 61 -0.97 -12.28 2.47
C VAL A 61 -0.64 -13.47 3.38
N ASN A 62 0.60 -13.56 3.88
CA ASN A 62 1.02 -14.63 4.79
C ASN A 62 0.35 -14.59 6.18
N ASN A 63 -0.33 -13.50 6.52
CA ASN A 63 -0.98 -13.31 7.82
C ASN A 63 -2.49 -13.08 7.73
N LEU A 64 -3.13 -13.30 6.57
CA LEU A 64 -4.59 -13.17 6.40
C LEU A 64 -5.39 -14.06 7.38
N LYS A 65 -4.83 -15.19 7.80
CA LYS A 65 -5.42 -16.13 8.76
C LYS A 65 -5.08 -15.80 10.23
N LYS A 66 -4.38 -14.70 10.50
CA LYS A 66 -3.89 -14.28 11.84
C LYS A 66 -4.32 -12.83 12.13
N PRO A 67 -5.63 -12.57 12.31
CA PRO A 67 -6.18 -11.22 12.34
C PRO A 67 -5.54 -10.33 13.41
N ASP A 68 -5.32 -10.84 14.63
CA ASP A 68 -4.76 -10.02 15.73
C ASP A 68 -3.35 -9.50 15.41
N LYS A 69 -2.49 -10.37 14.85
CA LYS A 69 -1.11 -9.98 14.47
C LYS A 69 -1.11 -9.00 13.31
N LEU A 70 -2.01 -9.18 12.36
CA LEU A 70 -2.15 -8.29 11.22
C LEU A 70 -2.60 -6.90 11.68
N THR A 71 -3.60 -6.81 12.56
CA THR A 71 -4.09 -5.54 13.10
C THR A 71 -2.99 -4.72 13.77
N SER A 72 -2.19 -5.32 14.67
CA SER A 72 -1.09 -4.59 15.32
C SER A 72 -0.04 -4.09 14.32
N ALA A 73 0.31 -4.90 13.32
CA ALA A 73 1.25 -4.49 12.27
C ALA A 73 0.70 -3.37 11.39
N LEU A 74 -0.60 -3.39 11.08
CA LEU A 74 -1.28 -2.36 10.30
C LEU A 74 -1.36 -1.02 11.04
N LYS A 75 -1.68 -1.01 12.34
CA LYS A 75 -1.66 0.21 13.17
C LYS A 75 -0.25 0.83 13.25
N ALA A 76 0.79 0.00 13.39
CA ALA A 76 2.17 0.47 13.35
C ALA A 76 2.60 1.01 11.97
N LEU A 77 2.09 0.42 10.89
CA LEU A 77 2.30 0.92 9.54
C LEU A 77 1.59 2.27 9.31
N SER A 78 0.37 2.43 9.83
CA SER A 78 -0.42 3.65 9.62
C SER A 78 0.20 4.86 10.31
N THR A 79 0.80 4.68 11.50
CA THR A 79 1.56 5.74 12.18
C THR A 79 2.71 6.25 11.30
N ARG A 80 3.50 5.34 10.70
CA ARG A 80 4.59 5.72 9.78
C ARG A 80 4.08 6.40 8.51
N HIS A 81 2.91 6.00 8.00
CA HIS A 81 2.29 6.68 6.87
C HIS A 81 1.98 8.15 7.17
N VAL A 82 1.54 8.48 8.38
CA VAL A 82 1.35 9.87 8.80
C VAL A 82 2.67 10.64 8.78
N GLU A 83 3.75 10.04 9.31
CA GLU A 83 5.10 10.64 9.29
C GLU A 83 5.61 10.90 7.86
N TYR A 84 5.23 10.05 6.90
CA TYR A 84 5.57 10.22 5.49
C TYR A 84 4.68 11.26 4.77
N GLY A 85 3.69 11.84 5.46
CA GLY A 85 2.74 12.79 4.88
C GLY A 85 1.66 12.14 4.02
N VAL A 86 1.43 10.83 4.17
CA VAL A 86 0.25 10.16 3.59
C VAL A 86 -0.98 10.70 4.30
N LEU A 87 -2.06 10.90 3.55
CA LEU A 87 -3.34 11.42 4.04
C LEU A 87 -4.44 10.39 3.73
N PRO A 88 -5.61 10.45 4.40
CA PRO A 88 -6.72 9.54 4.13
C PRO A 88 -7.11 9.48 2.63
N GLN A 89 -7.07 10.61 1.95
CA GLN A 89 -7.35 10.72 0.50
C GLN A 89 -6.36 9.98 -0.41
N HIS A 90 -5.18 9.57 0.09
CA HIS A 90 -4.20 8.80 -0.70
C HIS A 90 -4.49 7.29 -0.66
N TYR A 91 -5.22 6.78 0.32
CA TYR A 91 -5.53 5.34 0.40
C TYR A 91 -6.35 4.84 -0.80
N PRO A 92 -7.44 5.52 -1.24
CA PRO A 92 -8.17 5.09 -2.44
C PRO A 92 -7.30 5.02 -3.71
N ILE A 93 -6.30 5.89 -3.83
CA ILE A 93 -5.34 5.91 -4.95
C ILE A 93 -4.50 4.63 -4.97
N VAL A 94 -3.96 4.24 -3.81
CA VAL A 94 -3.17 3.02 -3.66
C VAL A 94 -4.02 1.77 -3.95
N GLY A 95 -5.25 1.72 -3.45
CA GLY A 95 -6.18 0.62 -3.73
C GLY A 95 -6.47 0.45 -5.22
N SER A 96 -6.82 1.54 -5.92
CA SER A 96 -7.07 1.49 -7.37
C SER A 96 -5.81 1.08 -8.15
N THR A 97 -4.65 1.62 -7.76
CA THR A 97 -3.36 1.27 -8.37
C THR A 97 -3.04 -0.22 -8.18
N LEU A 98 -3.26 -0.76 -6.99
CA LEU A 98 -3.01 -2.17 -6.67
C LEU A 98 -3.80 -3.10 -7.60
N LEU A 99 -5.10 -2.85 -7.75
CA LEU A 99 -5.97 -3.66 -8.62
C LEU A 99 -5.53 -3.59 -10.08
N LYS A 100 -5.24 -2.39 -10.60
CA LYS A 100 -4.73 -2.22 -11.96
C LYS A 100 -3.39 -2.92 -12.16
N ALA A 101 -2.47 -2.83 -11.20
CA ALA A 101 -1.16 -3.49 -11.28
C ALA A 101 -1.29 -5.02 -11.29
N MET A 102 -2.17 -5.58 -10.46
CA MET A 102 -2.48 -7.01 -10.49
C MET A 102 -3.04 -7.43 -11.85
N ALA A 103 -4.01 -6.69 -12.39
CA ALA A 103 -4.61 -6.97 -13.69
C ALA A 103 -3.58 -6.91 -14.84
N LEU A 104 -2.73 -5.88 -14.86
CA LEU A 104 -1.68 -5.72 -15.88
C LEU A 104 -0.64 -6.85 -15.81
N THR A 105 -0.26 -7.27 -14.61
CA THR A 105 0.75 -8.31 -14.40
C THR A 105 0.21 -9.69 -14.72
N LEU A 106 -0.99 -10.02 -14.24
CA LEU A 106 -1.59 -11.35 -14.34
C LEU A 106 -2.31 -11.59 -15.68
N LYS A 107 -2.74 -10.53 -16.38
CA LYS A 107 -3.36 -10.58 -17.72
C LYS A 107 -4.55 -11.54 -17.71
N ASP A 108 -4.55 -12.56 -18.57
CA ASP A 108 -5.64 -13.54 -18.69
C ASP A 108 -5.87 -14.38 -17.42
N GLN A 109 -4.93 -14.35 -16.47
CA GLN A 109 -5.09 -15.02 -15.17
C GLN A 109 -5.81 -14.14 -14.14
N TRP A 110 -5.99 -12.84 -14.40
CA TRP A 110 -6.80 -11.96 -13.57
C TRP A 110 -8.28 -12.10 -13.90
N ASN A 111 -9.14 -12.15 -12.88
CA ASN A 111 -10.58 -12.32 -13.05
C ASN A 111 -11.37 -11.47 -12.04
N PRO A 112 -12.70 -11.31 -12.24
CA PRO A 112 -13.53 -10.47 -11.38
C PRO A 112 -13.60 -10.91 -9.92
N ASP A 113 -13.46 -12.21 -9.64
CA ASP A 113 -13.48 -12.74 -8.27
C ASP A 113 -12.23 -12.31 -7.50
N PHE A 114 -11.05 -12.37 -8.14
CA PHE A 114 -9.81 -11.84 -7.58
C PHE A 114 -9.90 -10.33 -7.35
N GLU A 115 -10.43 -9.57 -8.30
CA GLU A 115 -10.60 -8.13 -8.15
C GLU A 115 -11.49 -7.78 -6.96
N THR A 116 -12.64 -8.45 -6.84
CA THR A 116 -13.57 -8.26 -5.73
C THR A 116 -12.92 -8.62 -4.38
N ALA A 117 -12.17 -9.72 -4.34
CA ALA A 117 -11.47 -10.15 -3.13
C ALA A 117 -10.42 -9.14 -2.69
N TRP A 118 -9.59 -8.65 -3.62
CA TRP A 118 -8.55 -7.65 -3.33
C TRP A 118 -9.13 -6.29 -2.98
N ALA A 119 -10.19 -5.84 -3.65
CA ALA A 119 -10.87 -4.58 -3.33
C ALA A 119 -11.42 -4.61 -1.91
N LYS A 120 -12.08 -5.71 -1.53
CA LYS A 120 -12.58 -5.90 -0.17
C LYS A 120 -11.45 -5.96 0.85
N ALA A 121 -10.43 -6.76 0.61
CA ALA A 121 -9.30 -6.89 1.53
C ALA A 121 -8.58 -5.57 1.74
N TYR A 122 -8.35 -4.81 0.66
CA TYR A 122 -7.76 -3.48 0.74
C TYR A 122 -8.63 -2.55 1.58
N SER A 123 -9.95 -2.49 1.31
CA SER A 123 -10.88 -1.67 2.09
C SER A 123 -10.81 -2.00 3.58
N ASP A 124 -10.91 -3.29 3.94
CA ASP A 124 -10.88 -3.72 5.34
C ASP A 124 -9.52 -3.39 6.02
N ILE A 125 -8.40 -3.53 5.29
CA ILE A 125 -7.08 -3.14 5.77
C ILE A 125 -7.00 -1.64 6.01
N THR A 126 -7.50 -0.82 5.08
CA THR A 126 -7.47 0.64 5.22
C THR A 126 -8.36 1.13 6.34
N GLU A 127 -9.50 0.48 6.59
CA GLU A 127 -10.35 0.75 7.74
C GLU A 127 -9.56 0.53 9.04
N ILE A 128 -8.87 -0.61 9.19
CA ILE A 128 -8.02 -0.87 10.36
C ILE A 128 -6.88 0.13 10.51
N MET A 129 -6.25 0.52 9.40
CA MET A 129 -5.13 1.47 9.42
C MET A 129 -5.56 2.87 9.85
N LEU A 130 -6.77 3.28 9.44
CA LEU A 130 -7.34 4.59 9.75
C LEU A 130 -8.10 4.62 11.07
N ASP A 131 -8.48 3.45 11.60
CA ASP A 131 -9.12 3.31 12.90
C ASP A 131 -8.26 3.89 14.02
N GLU A 132 -8.85 4.81 14.80
CA GLU A 132 -8.20 5.56 15.89
C GLU A 132 -6.95 6.35 15.48
N LEU A 133 -6.67 6.51 14.19
CA LEU A 133 -5.49 7.23 13.70
C LEU A 133 -5.74 8.74 13.75
N GLU A 134 -5.00 9.43 14.61
CA GLU A 134 -4.99 10.88 14.65
C GLU A 134 -3.97 11.45 13.66
N TYR A 135 -4.40 12.41 12.84
CA TYR A 135 -3.52 13.17 11.97
C TYR A 135 -3.19 14.51 12.66
N PRO A 136 -1.90 14.82 12.90
CA PRO A 136 -1.50 16.12 13.41
C PRO A 136 -2.02 17.24 12.49
N GLU A 137 -2.46 18.36 13.07
CA GLU A 137 -2.95 19.51 12.28
C GLU A 137 -1.91 19.99 11.26
N GLU A 138 -0.62 19.87 11.59
CA GLU A 138 0.49 20.24 10.74
C GLU A 138 0.56 19.41 9.45
N VAL A 139 0.13 18.14 9.52
CA VAL A 139 0.08 17.20 8.38
C VAL A 139 -1.12 17.50 7.49
N LEU A 140 -2.26 17.88 8.10
CA LEU A 140 -3.50 18.20 7.41
C LEU A 140 -3.46 19.57 6.72
N ASN A 141 -2.68 20.53 7.23
CA ASN A 141 -2.60 21.87 6.69
C ASN A 141 -1.42 22.04 5.70
N PRO A 142 -1.67 22.30 4.40
CA PRO A 142 -0.61 22.45 3.40
C PRO A 142 0.33 23.63 3.66
N LYS A 143 -0.11 24.65 4.41
CA LYS A 143 0.66 25.87 4.70
C LYS A 143 1.61 25.73 5.90
N SER A 144 1.40 24.72 6.74
CA SER A 144 2.25 24.41 7.90
C SER A 144 3.30 23.35 7.62
N ARG A 145 3.32 22.77 6.41
CA ARG A 145 4.37 21.83 5.99
C ARG A 145 5.72 22.55 6.00
N ALA A 146 6.49 22.37 7.06
CA ALA A 146 7.92 22.63 7.02
C ALA A 146 8.50 21.86 5.82
N PRO A 147 9.44 22.44 5.05
CA PRO A 147 10.10 21.69 3.98
C PRO A 147 10.65 20.39 4.58
N LEU A 148 10.34 19.26 3.93
CA LEU A 148 10.74 17.90 4.35
C LEU A 148 12.18 17.96 4.89
N GLN A 149 12.33 17.97 6.22
CA GLN A 149 13.65 17.83 6.80
C GLN A 149 14.03 16.38 6.62
N VAL A 150 15.17 16.18 5.94
CA VAL A 150 15.84 14.90 5.88
C VAL A 150 16.03 14.45 7.33
N VAL A 151 15.26 13.47 7.79
CA VAL A 151 15.56 12.72 9.01
C VAL A 151 16.83 11.92 8.73
N SER A 152 17.97 12.61 8.77
CA SER A 152 19.24 11.97 9.02
C SER A 152 19.22 11.49 10.46
N SER A 153 19.67 10.25 10.67
CA SER A 153 19.83 9.55 11.94
C SER A 153 18.59 8.91 12.56
N VAL A 154 18.32 7.67 12.15
CA VAL A 154 17.96 6.59 13.09
C VAL A 154 18.98 5.48 12.87
N SER A 155 19.78 5.22 13.89
CA SER A 155 20.72 4.11 13.98
C SER A 155 19.94 2.80 14.19
N TRP A 156 20.45 1.73 13.58
CA TRP A 156 19.90 0.37 13.49
C TRP A 156 19.43 -0.25 14.81
#